data_AF-A0A8D6U579-F1
#
_entry.id   AF-A0A8D6U579-F1
#
_cell.length_a   1.000
_cell.length_b   1.000
_cell.length_c   1.000
_cell.angle_alpha   90.00
_cell.angle_beta   90.00
_cell.angle_gamma   90.00
#
_symmetry.space_group_name_H-M   'P 1'
#
loop_
_entity.id
_entity.type
_entity.pdbx_description
1 polymer ?
#
loop_
_entity_poly.entity_id
_entity_poly.type
_entity_poly.pdbx_seq_one_letter_code
_entity_poly.pdbx_strand_id
1 'polypeptide(L)'
;MCQTQKQFVFTYNDRSNNINLPLHVDYLNYRMKSVRRRHPELAPASPHKLRHAGVTLAKQAGYSLEAISETLTHSDKQITKTYVNTKDIVNRTVGDNAFRSLKK
;
A
#
# COMPACT_ATOMS: atom_id res chain seq x y z
N MET A 1 34.30 1.42 -0.42
CA MET A 1 33.26 1.44 -1.49
C MET A 1 33.43 2.73 -2.25
N CYS A 2 33.72 2.69 -3.57
CA CYS A 2 33.68 3.88 -4.41
C CYS A 2 32.24 4.09 -4.87
N GLN A 3 31.60 5.16 -4.40
CA GLN A 3 30.25 5.53 -4.80
C GLN A 3 30.27 6.08 -6.23
N THR A 4 29.45 5.52 -7.11
CA THR A 4 29.29 6.02 -8.48
C THR A 4 28.02 6.86 -8.59
N GLN A 5 27.96 7.74 -9.59
CA GLN A 5 26.78 8.58 -9.83
C GLN A 5 25.52 7.76 -10.19
N LYS A 6 25.68 6.53 -10.69
CA LYS A 6 24.61 5.60 -11.04
C LYS A 6 24.62 4.38 -10.13
N GLN A 7 24.34 4.60 -8.86
CA GLN A 7 24.31 3.54 -7.85
C GLN A 7 22.88 3.16 -7.47
N PHE A 8 22.58 1.87 -7.46
CA PHE A 8 21.31 1.38 -6.90
C PHE A 8 21.32 1.49 -5.38
N VAL A 9 20.16 1.82 -4.80
CA VAL A 9 19.99 1.90 -3.33
C VAL A 9 20.13 0.52 -2.69
N PHE A 10 19.61 -0.51 -3.34
CA PHE A 10 19.70 -1.90 -2.90
C PHE A 10 20.52 -2.70 -3.90
N THR A 11 21.63 -3.27 -3.44
CA THR A 11 22.58 -4.00 -4.27
C THR A 11 22.96 -5.32 -3.61
N TYR A 12 23.55 -6.21 -4.38
CA TYR A 12 24.25 -7.38 -3.87
C TYR A 12 25.61 -7.52 -4.57
N ASN A 13 26.54 -8.19 -3.90
CA ASN A 13 27.82 -8.58 -4.49
C ASN A 13 27.69 -9.99 -5.05
N ASP A 14 28.10 -10.20 -6.29
CA ASP A 14 28.12 -11.55 -6.86
C ASP A 14 29.38 -12.34 -6.44
N ARG A 15 29.43 -13.60 -6.89
CA ARG A 15 30.57 -14.50 -6.63
C ARG A 15 31.86 -14.05 -7.34
N SER A 16 31.76 -13.13 -8.28
CA SER A 16 32.87 -12.56 -9.05
C SER A 16 33.30 -11.19 -8.50
N ASN A 17 32.78 -10.79 -7.33
CA ASN A 17 33.05 -9.52 -6.65
C ASN A 17 32.61 -8.27 -7.45
N ASN A 18 31.67 -8.42 -8.38
CA ASN A 18 31.01 -7.29 -9.02
C ASN A 18 30.13 -6.57 -8.00
N ILE A 19 30.29 -5.26 -7.92
CA ILE A 19 29.51 -4.38 -7.06
C ILE A 19 28.40 -3.69 -7.86
N ASN A 20 27.40 -3.14 -7.15
CA ASN A 20 26.32 -2.35 -7.75
C ASN A 20 25.39 -3.13 -8.70
N LEU A 21 25.18 -4.43 -8.44
CA LEU A 21 24.19 -5.22 -9.17
C LEU A 21 22.81 -5.04 -8.56
N PRO A 22 21.74 -4.93 -9.38
CA PRO A 22 20.39 -4.76 -8.89
C PRO A 22 19.94 -6.00 -8.12
N LEU A 23 19.36 -5.77 -6.95
CA LEU A 23 18.85 -6.84 -6.11
C LEU A 23 17.69 -7.60 -6.79
N HIS A 24 17.76 -8.93 -6.82
CA HIS A 24 16.70 -9.75 -7.42
C HIS A 24 15.40 -9.68 -6.62
N VAL A 25 14.24 -9.71 -7.29
CA VAL A 25 12.91 -9.60 -6.64
C VAL A 25 12.66 -10.72 -5.62
N ASP A 26 13.18 -11.93 -5.86
CA ASP A 26 13.05 -13.05 -4.92
C ASP A 26 13.71 -12.80 -3.57
N TYR A 27 14.64 -11.86 -3.50
CA TYR A 27 15.21 -11.45 -2.23
C TYR A 27 14.14 -10.93 -1.28
N LEU A 28 13.14 -10.18 -1.77
CA LEU A 28 12.02 -9.72 -0.94
C LEU A 28 11.22 -10.90 -0.39
N ASN A 29 10.94 -11.91 -1.22
CA ASN A 29 10.26 -13.14 -0.80
C ASN A 29 11.06 -13.87 0.29
N TYR A 30 12.38 -13.97 0.13
CA TYR A 30 13.26 -14.54 1.13
C TYR A 30 13.23 -13.75 2.45
N ARG A 31 13.28 -12.41 2.39
CA ARG A 31 13.18 -11.55 3.57
C ARG A 31 11.85 -11.73 4.30
N MET A 32 10.73 -11.83 3.57
CA MET A 32 9.43 -12.13 4.17
C MET A 32 9.41 -13.48 4.88
N LYS A 33 9.98 -14.53 4.26
CA LYS A 33 10.14 -15.86 4.91
C LYS A 33 11.00 -15.77 6.19
N SER A 34 12.08 -15.01 6.15
CA SER A 34 12.99 -14.80 7.29
C SER A 34 12.30 -14.07 8.46
N VAL A 35 11.45 -13.07 8.18
CA VAL A 35 10.62 -12.42 9.20
C VAL A 35 9.65 -13.42 9.82
N ARG A 36 8.91 -14.18 8.99
CA ARG A 36 7.97 -15.20 9.48
C ARG A 36 8.61 -16.27 10.34
N ARG A 37 9.82 -16.70 10.02
CA ARG A 37 10.57 -17.69 10.83
C ARG A 37 10.91 -17.16 12.22
N ARG A 38 11.17 -15.85 12.34
CA ARG A 38 11.47 -15.20 13.63
C ARG A 38 10.23 -14.83 14.44
N HIS A 39 9.11 -14.66 13.75
CA HIS A 39 7.83 -14.22 14.31
C HIS A 39 6.69 -15.13 13.84
N PRO A 40 6.64 -16.39 14.33
CA PRO A 40 5.60 -17.34 13.94
C PRO A 40 4.18 -16.93 14.37
N GLU A 41 4.07 -16.04 15.36
CA GLU A 41 2.81 -15.45 15.83
C GLU A 41 2.16 -14.50 14.82
N LEU A 42 2.94 -13.96 13.88
CA LEU A 42 2.44 -13.01 12.88
C LEU A 42 1.78 -13.74 11.70
N ALA A 43 0.68 -13.16 11.21
CA ALA A 43 0.02 -13.66 10.02
C ALA A 43 0.95 -13.61 8.79
N PRO A 44 0.87 -14.61 7.87
CA PRO A 44 1.68 -14.60 6.66
C PRO A 44 1.47 -13.36 5.78
N ALA A 45 2.53 -12.57 5.64
CA ALA A 45 2.55 -11.36 4.83
C ALA A 45 3.38 -11.54 3.54
N SER A 46 3.01 -10.80 2.50
CA SER A 46 3.79 -10.60 1.28
C SER A 46 4.11 -9.10 1.12
N PRO A 47 5.09 -8.71 0.29
CA PRO A 47 5.38 -7.29 0.08
C PRO A 47 4.15 -6.49 -0.38
N HIS A 48 3.30 -7.10 -1.21
CA HIS A 48 2.04 -6.49 -1.64
C HIS A 48 1.03 -6.31 -0.50
N LYS A 49 0.91 -7.26 0.43
CA LYS A 49 0.05 -7.11 1.62
C LYS A 49 0.56 -5.99 2.55
N LEU A 50 1.87 -5.85 2.70
CA LEU A 50 2.46 -4.76 3.49
C LEU A 50 2.15 -3.40 2.88
N ARG A 51 2.14 -3.29 1.55
CA ARG A 51 1.71 -2.07 0.86
C ARG A 51 0.26 -1.71 1.18
N HIS A 52 -0.66 -2.68 1.14
CA HIS A 52 -2.06 -2.46 1.53
C HIS A 52 -2.19 -2.06 3.00
N ALA A 53 -1.43 -2.69 3.90
CA ALA A 53 -1.43 -2.31 5.31
C ALA A 53 -0.95 -0.86 5.51
N GLY A 54 0.10 -0.43 4.79
CA GLY A 54 0.56 0.95 4.79
C GLY A 54 -0.51 1.94 4.33
N VAL A 55 -1.28 1.59 3.29
CA VAL A 55 -2.41 2.42 2.81
C VAL A 55 -3.50 2.54 3.86
N THR A 56 -3.90 1.43 4.49
CA THR A 56 -4.91 1.44 5.55
C THR A 56 -4.45 2.29 6.74
N LEU A 57 -3.18 2.19 7.14
CA LEU A 57 -2.62 2.99 8.22
C LEU A 57 -2.58 4.49 7.87
N ALA A 58 -2.19 4.84 6.65
CA ALA A 58 -2.23 6.23 6.19
C ALA A 58 -3.66 6.79 6.20
N LYS A 59 -4.65 6.00 5.76
CA LYS A 59 -6.06 6.41 5.82
C LYS A 59 -6.54 6.61 7.26
N GLN A 60 -6.17 5.71 8.17
CA GLN A 60 -6.49 5.81 9.60
C GLN A 60 -5.82 7.02 10.26
N ALA A 61 -4.61 7.39 9.81
CA ALA A 61 -3.91 8.59 10.24
C ALA A 61 -4.48 9.90 9.66
N GLY A 62 -5.57 9.83 8.89
CA GLY A 62 -6.27 11.01 8.37
C GLY A 62 -5.72 11.57 7.06
N TYR A 63 -4.81 10.86 6.38
CA TYR A 63 -4.36 11.28 5.06
C TYR A 63 -5.51 11.22 4.05
N SER A 64 -5.54 12.22 3.15
CA SER A 64 -6.52 12.30 2.09
C SER A 64 -6.31 11.17 1.07
N LEU A 65 -7.36 10.80 0.35
CA LEU A 65 -7.25 9.74 -0.66
C LEU A 65 -6.37 10.17 -1.83
N GLU A 66 -6.32 11.47 -2.11
CA GLU A 66 -5.50 12.09 -3.14
C GLU A 66 -4.01 11.94 -2.80
N ALA A 67 -3.60 12.28 -1.58
CA ALA A 67 -2.22 12.14 -1.10
C ALA A 67 -1.76 10.66 -1.08
N ILE A 68 -2.66 9.77 -0.66
CA ILE A 68 -2.41 8.32 -0.71
C ILE A 68 -2.28 7.85 -2.16
N SER A 69 -3.18 8.29 -3.06
CA SER A 69 -3.19 7.91 -4.47
C SER A 69 -1.97 8.41 -5.22
N GLU A 70 -1.50 9.62 -4.95
CA GLU A 70 -0.28 10.18 -5.54
C GLU A 70 0.94 9.34 -5.18
N THR A 71 1.05 8.95 -3.90
CA THR A 71 2.13 8.09 -3.41
C THR A 71 2.09 6.67 -4.01
N LEU A 72 0.92 6.23 -4.49
CA LEU A 72 0.73 4.87 -5.02
C LEU A 72 1.02 4.72 -6.53
N THR A 73 1.25 5.80 -7.30
CA THR A 73 1.62 5.78 -8.75
C THR A 73 1.19 4.49 -9.49
N HIS A 74 -0.11 4.38 -9.79
CA HIS A 74 -0.76 3.11 -10.13
C HIS A 74 -0.30 2.49 -11.47
N SER A 75 0.33 1.30 -11.42
CA SER A 75 0.20 0.27 -12.48
C SER A 75 -1.08 -0.55 -12.36
N ASP A 76 -1.85 -0.40 -11.28
CA ASP A 76 -3.09 -1.14 -11.04
C ASP A 76 -4.29 -0.18 -11.03
N LYS A 77 -4.87 0.02 -12.22
CA LYS A 77 -5.98 0.96 -12.50
C LYS A 77 -7.34 0.50 -11.96
N GLN A 78 -7.44 -0.65 -11.29
CA GLN A 78 -8.72 -1.19 -10.81
C GLN A 78 -9.04 -0.94 -9.31
N ILE A 79 -8.11 -0.40 -8.51
CA ILE A 79 -8.29 -0.33 -7.04
C ILE A 79 -8.85 1.03 -6.55
N THR A 80 -8.97 2.05 -7.41
CA THR A 80 -9.49 3.36 -6.96
C THR A 80 -11.02 3.38 -6.81
N LYS A 81 -11.75 2.44 -7.41
CA LYS A 81 -13.23 2.41 -7.33
C LYS A 81 -13.77 1.66 -6.10
N THR A 82 -13.05 0.67 -5.57
CA THR A 82 -13.54 -0.13 -4.44
C THR A 82 -13.34 0.57 -3.08
N TYR A 83 -12.46 1.58 -3.01
CA TYR A 83 -12.26 2.37 -1.78
C TYR A 83 -13.36 3.43 -1.55
N VAL A 84 -14.20 3.67 -2.55
CA VAL A 84 -15.30 4.67 -2.55
C VAL A 84 -16.66 4.02 -2.36
N ASN A 85 -16.73 2.77 -1.89
CA ASN A 85 -17.96 2.31 -1.24
C ASN A 85 -18.00 2.80 0.22
N THR A 86 -17.67 4.07 0.41
CA THR A 86 -18.38 4.88 1.40
C THR A 86 -19.84 4.61 1.11
N LYS A 87 -20.56 3.98 2.07
CA LYS A 87 -22.02 4.05 2.09
C LYS A 87 -22.37 5.46 1.63
N ASP A 88 -23.16 5.62 0.58
CA ASP A 88 -23.71 6.92 0.23
C ASP A 88 -24.32 7.47 1.52
N ILE A 89 -23.57 8.30 2.25
CA ILE A 89 -24.11 9.13 3.30
C ILE A 89 -24.78 10.21 2.48
N VAL A 90 -25.95 9.84 1.94
CA VAL A 90 -26.88 10.82 1.42
C VAL A 90 -27.13 11.70 2.64
N ASN A 91 -26.58 12.91 2.63
CA ASN A 91 -26.94 13.97 3.55
C ASN A 91 -28.41 14.31 3.29
N ARG A 92 -29.32 13.40 3.63
CA ARG A 92 -30.75 13.69 3.70
C ARG A 92 -30.89 14.52 4.95
N THR A 93 -31.09 15.81 4.74
CA THR A 93 -31.49 16.69 5.84
C THR A 93 -32.78 16.17 6.45
N VAL A 94 -32.99 16.40 7.75
CA VAL A 94 -34.24 16.01 8.44
C VAL A 94 -35.48 16.56 7.69
N GLY A 95 -35.33 17.71 7.03
CA GLY A 95 -36.34 18.30 6.15
C GLY A 95 -36.76 17.41 4.97
N ASP A 96 -35.82 16.71 4.32
CA ASP A 96 -36.12 15.80 3.20
C ASP A 96 -36.91 14.56 3.66
N ASN A 97 -36.63 14.06 4.86
CA ASN A 97 -37.41 12.97 5.46
C ASN A 97 -38.81 13.44 5.86
N ALA A 98 -38.93 14.63 6.46
CA ALA A 98 -40.21 15.21 6.89
C ALA A 98 -41.15 15.49 5.69
N PHE A 99 -40.63 16.03 4.59
CA PHE A 99 -41.39 16.30 3.37
C PHE A 99 -41.95 15.01 2.74
N ARG A 100 -41.22 13.90 2.82
CA ARG A 100 -41.64 12.61 2.28
C ARG A 100 -42.69 11.92 3.15
N SER A 101 -42.64 12.11 4.48
CA SER A 101 -43.67 11.62 5.41
C SER A 101 -44.99 12.40 5.33
N LEU A 102 -44.97 13.64 4.84
CA LEU A 102 -46.17 14.46 4.61
C LEU A 102 -46.87 14.17 3.27
N LYS A 103 -46.25 13.36 2.39
CA LYS A 103 -46.81 12.95 1.10
C LYS A 103 -47.60 11.63 1.17
N LYS A 104 -48.11 11.27 2.35
CA LYS A 104 -49.09 10.20 2.55
C LYS A 104 -50.49 10.78 2.64
#